data_AF-A0AAD8E3Z1-F1
#
_entry.id   AF-A0AAD8E3Z1-F1
#
_cell.length_a   1.000
_cell.length_b   1.000
_cell.length_c   1.000
_cell.angle_alpha   90.00
_cell.angle_beta   90.00
_cell.angle_gamma   90.00
#
_symmetry.space_group_name_H-M   'P 1'
#
loop_
_entity.id
_entity.type
_entity.pdbx_description
1 polymer ?
#
loop_
_entity_poly.entity_id
_entity_poly.type
_entity_poly.pdbx_seq_one_letter_code
_entity_poly.pdbx_strand_id
1 'polypeptide(L)'
;MKNKWANEEDLHPYEKFENIKFILFTNSPLKMEQYPKNQSKNSCDIFCKLENILKTGGHFFKISRKTHSFVYDVFDNLPKYIQVLKSESSSEDEILSVVRELLNKEAKTLPSRKELNKLLNDLENLGDLSDYEQFMSNFYFCIEQVPESRLDNLIKRELVILCGESRMYAEFLAGVQNWWQNSHYYLTEHIPFWKAILQDCVTKFSHTSELSLKFTETELDAVKTKITSDGNVWHFVSSCPSLSCLKVEQSLDIKLMIDVDTLKEKYQEILKLWLLGSWFNFLVVVENECISSFSEQLLAELTSTLLSKPQKNIIIISGPDSEIKLQLESRKLVVNVFEDDFNLAQLDLESQNSVLECDVMFQGHNLPLKCLGTTAALQTAVTAANVIEVLSGKLTVG
;
A
#
# COMPACT_ATOMS: atom_id res chain seq x y z
N MET A 1 27.32 10.03 -4.80
CA MET A 1 25.96 9.51 -4.57
C MET A 1 25.91 7.99 -4.50
N LYS A 2 26.44 7.25 -5.50
CA LYS A 2 26.50 5.77 -5.48
C LYS A 2 27.04 5.17 -4.18
N ASN A 3 28.13 5.73 -3.64
CA ASN A 3 28.70 5.26 -2.36
C ASN A 3 27.79 5.50 -1.14
N LYS A 4 26.94 6.54 -1.15
CA LYS A 4 25.92 6.71 -0.10
C LYS A 4 24.77 5.75 -0.32
N TRP A 5 24.36 5.58 -1.58
CA TRP A 5 23.29 4.66 -1.98
C TRP A 5 23.54 3.21 -1.55
N ALA A 6 24.78 2.73 -1.69
CA ALA A 6 25.16 1.38 -1.28
C ALA A 6 25.18 1.21 0.26
N ASN A 7 25.35 2.29 1.00
CA ASN A 7 25.58 2.29 2.45
C ASN A 7 24.35 2.67 3.27
N GLU A 8 23.29 3.19 2.65
CA GLU A 8 22.03 3.54 3.32
C GLU A 8 21.06 2.36 3.26
N GLU A 9 20.77 1.74 4.42
CA GLU A 9 19.89 0.57 4.54
C GLU A 9 18.50 0.80 3.94
N ASP A 10 17.98 2.01 4.08
CA ASP A 10 16.68 2.43 3.55
C ASP A 10 16.59 2.36 2.02
N LEU A 11 17.74 2.36 1.32
CA LEU A 11 17.85 2.33 -0.13
C LEU A 11 18.11 0.93 -0.70
N HIS A 12 18.45 -0.04 0.16
CA HIS A 12 18.72 -1.44 -0.24
C HIS A 12 17.55 -2.15 -0.93
N PRO A 13 16.26 -1.88 -0.60
CA PRO A 13 15.14 -2.47 -1.33
C PRO A 13 15.06 -2.01 -2.80
N TYR A 14 15.65 -0.86 -3.14
CA TYR A 14 15.53 -0.22 -4.44
C TYR A 14 16.70 -0.57 -5.37
N GLU A 15 16.93 -1.87 -5.60
CA GLU A 15 17.91 -2.47 -6.52
C GLU A 15 19.25 -1.71 -6.67
N LYS A 16 19.88 -1.75 -7.86
CA LYS A 16 21.11 -1.01 -8.14
C LYS A 16 20.78 0.43 -8.55
N PHE A 17 21.68 1.37 -8.26
CA PHE A 17 21.54 2.80 -8.60
C PHE A 17 21.18 3.03 -10.09
N GLU A 18 21.64 2.15 -10.97
CA GLU A 18 21.39 2.22 -12.42
C GLU A 18 19.92 2.02 -12.80
N ASN A 19 19.15 1.33 -11.94
CA ASN A 19 17.73 1.04 -12.15
C ASN A 19 16.83 2.20 -11.71
N ILE A 20 17.42 3.24 -11.11
CA ILE A 20 16.72 4.36 -10.49
C ILE A 20 16.44 5.44 -11.52
N LYS A 21 15.27 6.05 -11.40
CA LYS A 21 14.86 7.20 -12.20
C LYS A 21 14.90 8.45 -11.33
N PHE A 22 15.64 9.45 -11.79
CA PHE A 22 15.73 10.74 -11.13
C PHE A 22 14.72 11.67 -11.78
N ILE A 23 13.80 12.23 -11.00
CA ILE A 23 12.71 13.07 -11.52
C ILE A 23 12.77 14.41 -10.81
N LEU A 24 12.82 15.49 -11.59
CA LEU A 24 12.70 16.85 -11.08
C LEU A 24 11.38 17.45 -11.55
N PHE A 25 10.56 17.86 -10.59
CA PHE A 25 9.31 18.55 -10.83
C PHE A 25 9.51 20.05 -10.72
N THR A 26 8.99 20.79 -11.70
CA THR A 26 8.93 22.24 -11.66
C THR A 26 7.64 22.76 -12.30
N ASN A 27 7.10 23.82 -11.71
CA ASN A 27 5.94 24.54 -12.27
C ASN A 27 6.40 25.66 -13.22
N SER A 28 7.71 25.88 -13.35
CA SER A 28 8.24 26.92 -14.23
C SER A 28 8.09 26.51 -15.69
N PRO A 29 7.51 27.38 -16.54
CA PRO A 29 7.55 27.18 -17.97
C PRO A 29 9.00 27.31 -18.43
N LEU A 30 9.55 26.25 -19.00
CA LEU A 30 10.82 26.33 -19.70
C LEU A 30 10.53 26.89 -21.09
N LYS A 31 11.07 28.07 -21.41
CA LYS A 31 11.07 28.63 -22.77
C LYS A 31 11.92 27.71 -23.65
N MET A 32 11.37 26.59 -24.06
CA MET A 32 11.97 25.73 -25.05
C MET A 32 11.66 26.32 -26.42
N GLU A 33 12.64 26.95 -27.02
CA GLU A 33 12.59 27.34 -28.42
C GLU A 33 12.38 26.08 -29.27
N GLN A 34 11.15 25.93 -29.78
CA GLN A 34 10.74 25.09 -30.91
C GLN A 34 11.41 23.70 -31.00
N TYR A 35 11.06 22.78 -30.09
CA TYR A 35 11.27 21.36 -30.37
C TYR A 35 10.23 20.85 -31.37
N PRO A 36 10.61 19.95 -32.30
CA PRO A 36 9.69 19.40 -33.27
C PRO A 36 8.62 18.56 -32.56
N LYS A 37 7.34 18.89 -32.80
CA LYS A 37 6.12 18.31 -32.21
C LYS A 37 5.92 16.79 -32.37
N ASN A 38 6.93 16.04 -32.83
CA ASN A 38 6.79 14.65 -33.30
C ASN A 38 7.77 13.67 -32.65
N GLN A 39 7.96 13.71 -31.33
CA GLN A 39 8.61 12.58 -30.64
C GLN A 39 7.60 11.56 -30.14
N SER A 40 7.32 10.60 -31.04
CA SER A 40 7.23 9.16 -30.78
C SER A 40 6.12 8.64 -29.86
N LYS A 41 5.05 8.16 -30.50
CA LYS A 41 4.07 7.17 -30.01
C LYS A 41 4.63 5.78 -29.67
N ASN A 42 5.94 5.56 -29.76
CA ASN A 42 6.56 4.29 -29.39
C ASN A 42 7.13 4.37 -27.98
N SER A 43 6.22 4.33 -27.01
CA SER A 43 6.54 4.24 -25.59
C SER A 43 6.71 2.77 -25.22
N CYS A 44 7.92 2.40 -24.81
CA CYS A 44 8.24 1.13 -24.15
C CYS A 44 7.32 0.93 -22.92
N ASP A 45 6.90 -0.29 -22.59
CA ASP A 45 5.91 -0.61 -21.53
C ASP A 45 6.13 0.09 -20.17
N ILE A 46 7.38 0.47 -19.85
CA ILE A 46 7.72 1.24 -18.64
C ILE A 46 7.22 2.70 -18.72
N PHE A 47 7.20 3.29 -19.91
CA PHE A 47 6.72 4.66 -20.18
C PHE A 47 5.20 4.77 -20.03
N CYS A 48 4.42 3.74 -20.40
CA CYS A 48 2.98 3.72 -20.13
C CYS A 48 2.68 3.81 -18.62
N LYS A 49 3.52 3.21 -17.77
CA LYS A 49 3.34 3.25 -16.30
C LYS A 49 3.72 4.61 -15.71
N LEU A 50 4.85 5.21 -16.13
CA LEU A 50 5.25 6.55 -15.68
C LEU A 50 4.35 7.66 -16.22
N GLU A 51 3.91 7.60 -17.48
CA GLU A 51 2.94 8.56 -18.03
C GLU A 51 1.60 8.54 -17.26
N ASN A 52 1.16 7.37 -16.79
CA ASN A 52 -0.08 7.27 -16.01
C ASN A 52 0.07 7.79 -14.57
N ILE A 53 1.28 7.72 -13.99
CA ILE A 53 1.57 8.24 -12.64
C ILE A 53 1.83 9.76 -12.67
N LEU A 54 2.39 10.29 -13.77
CA LEU A 54 2.93 11.65 -13.87
C LEU A 54 2.11 12.63 -14.71
N LYS A 55 1.00 12.19 -15.33
CA LYS A 55 0.05 13.11 -16.00
C LYS A 55 -0.73 13.91 -14.97
N THR A 56 -0.05 14.83 -14.31
CA THR A 56 -0.73 15.97 -13.72
C THR A 56 -1.33 16.79 -14.88
N GLY A 57 -0.58 17.03 -15.96
CA GLY A 57 -1.03 17.84 -17.10
C GLY A 57 0.07 18.71 -17.73
N GLY A 58 1.27 18.69 -17.14
CA GLY A 58 2.45 19.35 -17.67
C GLY A 58 3.22 18.53 -18.71
N HIS A 59 4.26 19.14 -19.28
CA HIS A 59 5.18 18.47 -20.19
C HIS A 59 6.26 17.73 -19.41
N PHE A 60 6.77 16.63 -19.96
CA PHE A 60 8.01 16.03 -19.48
C PHE A 60 8.95 15.80 -20.65
N PHE A 61 10.25 15.84 -20.38
CA PHE A 61 11.25 15.43 -21.34
C PHE A 61 12.37 14.68 -20.64
N LYS A 62 12.94 13.75 -21.39
CA LYS A 62 14.08 12.96 -20.98
C LYS A 62 15.31 13.48 -21.71
N ILE A 63 16.34 13.84 -20.96
CA ILE A 63 17.64 14.15 -21.55
C ILE A 63 18.20 12.84 -22.12
N SER A 64 18.49 12.83 -23.41
CA SER A 64 19.07 11.66 -24.06
C SER A 64 19.96 12.08 -25.22
N ARG A 65 21.00 11.27 -25.46
CA ARG A 65 22.00 11.52 -26.49
C ARG A 65 21.39 11.75 -27.88
N LYS A 66 20.28 11.08 -28.21
CA LYS A 66 19.58 11.22 -29.50
C LYS A 66 18.89 12.57 -29.68
N THR A 67 18.39 13.16 -28.61
CA THR A 67 17.47 14.33 -28.67
C THR A 67 18.09 15.59 -28.12
N HIS A 68 19.13 15.45 -27.29
CA HIS A 68 19.85 16.51 -26.62
C HIS A 68 21.36 16.28 -26.76
N SER A 69 21.83 16.06 -28.00
CA SER A 69 23.24 15.75 -28.27
C SER A 69 24.18 16.80 -27.68
N PHE A 70 23.80 18.08 -27.73
CA PHE A 70 24.57 19.19 -27.14
C PHE A 70 24.90 19.03 -25.65
N VAL A 71 24.06 18.34 -24.88
CA VAL A 71 24.33 18.04 -23.46
C VAL A 71 25.39 16.94 -23.33
N TYR A 72 25.39 16.00 -24.27
CA TYR A 72 26.31 14.87 -24.29
C TYR A 72 27.64 15.18 -24.99
N ASP A 73 27.69 16.22 -25.81
CA ASP A 73 28.90 16.65 -26.52
C ASP A 73 30.04 16.98 -25.53
N VAL A 74 29.72 17.43 -24.31
CA VAL A 74 30.74 17.67 -23.27
C VAL A 74 31.40 16.37 -22.82
N PHE A 75 30.65 15.26 -22.70
CA PHE A 75 31.19 13.96 -22.30
C PHE A 75 32.10 13.39 -23.39
N ASP A 76 31.68 13.50 -24.65
CA ASP A 76 32.42 12.97 -25.80
C ASP A 76 33.68 13.80 -26.13
N ASN A 77 33.66 15.11 -25.88
CA ASN A 77 34.76 16.00 -26.23
C ASN A 77 35.68 16.37 -25.06
N LEU A 78 35.33 16.05 -23.81
CA LEU A 78 36.20 16.33 -22.65
C LEU A 78 37.65 15.84 -22.83
N PRO A 79 37.92 14.60 -23.31
CA PRO A 79 39.29 14.15 -23.52
C PRO A 79 40.04 15.01 -24.53
N LYS A 80 39.35 15.46 -25.59
CA LYS A 80 39.93 16.33 -26.62
C LYS A 80 40.22 17.73 -26.07
N TYR A 81 39.32 18.28 -25.25
CA TYR A 81 39.51 19.58 -24.61
C TYR A 81 40.73 19.56 -23.67
N ILE A 82 40.87 18.51 -22.86
CA ILE A 82 42.04 18.31 -22.00
C ILE A 82 43.31 18.20 -22.84
N GLN A 83 43.28 17.45 -23.96
CA GLN A 83 44.43 17.30 -24.85
C GLN A 83 44.86 18.64 -25.48
N VAL A 84 43.91 19.43 -25.97
CA VAL A 84 44.17 20.76 -26.57
C VAL A 84 44.75 21.71 -25.53
N LEU A 85 44.25 21.71 -24.29
CA LEU A 85 44.75 22.57 -23.22
C LEU A 85 46.13 22.14 -22.67
N LYS A 86 46.46 20.84 -22.77
CA LYS A 86 47.77 20.30 -22.36
C LYS A 86 48.87 20.48 -23.40
N SER A 87 48.51 20.49 -24.67
CA SER A 87 49.47 20.44 -25.75
C SER A 87 50.16 21.79 -25.96
N GLU A 88 51.49 21.81 -25.85
CA GLU A 88 52.29 22.99 -26.20
C GLU A 88 52.28 23.28 -27.72
N SER A 89 51.82 22.33 -28.53
CA SER A 89 51.74 22.47 -29.99
C SER A 89 50.35 22.83 -30.51
N SER A 90 49.36 23.02 -29.62
CA SER A 90 48.02 23.43 -30.04
C SER A 90 48.00 24.88 -30.49
N SER A 91 47.25 25.16 -31.55
CA SER A 91 47.13 26.51 -32.10
C SER A 91 46.27 27.40 -31.19
N GLU A 92 46.48 28.71 -31.27
CA GLU A 92 45.67 29.69 -30.54
C GLU A 92 44.17 29.55 -30.85
N ASP A 93 43.81 29.26 -32.11
CA ASP A 93 42.43 29.06 -32.54
C ASP A 93 41.79 27.81 -31.91
N GLU A 94 42.55 26.72 -31.77
CA GLU A 94 42.08 25.49 -31.11
C GLU A 94 41.82 25.75 -29.62
N ILE A 95 42.73 26.42 -28.92
CA ILE A 95 42.56 26.74 -27.51
C ILE A 95 41.37 27.69 -27.32
N LEU A 96 41.22 28.69 -28.19
CA LEU A 96 40.09 29.63 -28.16
C LEU A 96 38.75 28.91 -28.38
N SER A 97 38.71 27.87 -29.21
CA SER A 97 37.51 27.05 -29.42
C SER A 97 37.07 26.33 -28.13
N VAL A 98 38.02 25.79 -27.37
CA VAL A 98 37.76 25.13 -26.08
C VAL A 98 37.25 26.13 -25.05
N VAL A 99 37.87 27.33 -24.98
CA VAL A 99 37.43 28.41 -24.09
C VAL A 99 36.01 28.86 -24.43
N ARG A 100 35.67 28.93 -25.73
CA ARG A 100 34.31 29.31 -26.16
C ARG A 100 33.26 28.32 -25.68
N GLU A 101 33.53 27.02 -25.77
CA GLU A 101 32.53 26.03 -25.38
C GLU A 101 32.43 25.78 -23.88
N LEU A 102 33.54 25.89 -23.14
CA LEU A 102 33.54 25.55 -21.71
C LEU A 102 33.33 26.75 -20.77
N LEU A 103 33.71 27.95 -21.19
CA LEU A 103 33.70 29.14 -20.31
C LEU A 103 32.80 30.24 -20.83
N ASN A 104 33.03 30.72 -22.05
CA ASN A 104 32.32 31.87 -22.58
C ASN A 104 32.22 31.81 -24.11
N LYS A 105 31.02 31.52 -24.62
CA LYS A 105 30.72 31.42 -26.06
C LYS A 105 31.12 32.64 -26.88
N GLU A 106 31.22 33.81 -26.25
CA GLU A 106 31.58 35.06 -26.92
C GLU A 106 33.07 35.43 -26.81
N ALA A 107 33.92 34.55 -26.27
CA ALA A 107 35.35 34.84 -26.09
C ALA A 107 36.03 35.15 -27.43
N LYS A 108 36.62 36.36 -27.54
CA LYS A 108 37.37 36.81 -28.73
C LYS A 108 38.89 36.74 -28.55
N THR A 109 39.35 36.65 -27.31
CA THR A 109 40.77 36.67 -26.94
C THR A 109 41.07 35.53 -25.98
N LEU A 110 42.31 35.03 -26.01
CA LEU A 110 42.77 34.00 -25.10
C LEU A 110 42.80 34.52 -23.65
N PRO A 111 42.29 33.72 -22.68
CA PRO A 111 42.49 33.98 -21.27
C PRO A 111 43.97 33.93 -20.88
N SER A 112 44.28 34.45 -19.70
CA SER A 112 45.65 34.36 -19.19
C SER A 112 46.08 32.91 -18.97
N ARG A 113 47.40 32.64 -19.04
CA ARG A 113 47.95 31.30 -18.79
C ARG A 113 47.55 30.73 -17.42
N LYS A 114 47.36 31.60 -16.42
CA LYS A 114 46.88 31.22 -15.09
C LYS A 114 45.44 30.70 -15.12
N GLU A 115 44.57 31.32 -15.91
CA GLU A 115 43.17 30.90 -16.08
C GLU A 115 43.07 29.61 -16.89
N LEU A 116 43.87 29.47 -17.95
CA LEU A 116 43.94 28.23 -18.73
C LEU A 116 44.43 27.05 -17.90
N ASN A 117 45.48 27.25 -17.09
CA ASN A 117 45.96 26.21 -16.17
C ASN A 117 44.93 25.86 -15.09
N LYS A 118 44.15 26.84 -14.63
CA LYS A 118 43.05 26.58 -13.70
C LYS A 118 41.96 25.74 -14.36
N LEU A 119 41.52 26.13 -15.56
CA LEU A 119 40.53 25.37 -16.33
C LEU A 119 41.01 23.94 -16.58
N LEU A 120 42.27 23.76 -17.00
CA LEU A 120 42.85 22.45 -17.23
C LEU A 120 42.81 21.60 -15.95
N ASN A 121 43.28 22.13 -14.82
CA ASN A 121 43.21 21.43 -13.53
C ASN A 121 41.76 21.07 -13.17
N ASP A 122 40.81 22.00 -13.36
CA ASP A 122 39.40 21.76 -13.09
C ASP A 122 38.86 20.60 -13.95
N LEU A 123 39.21 20.54 -15.25
CA LEU A 123 38.80 19.45 -16.15
C LEU A 123 39.48 18.11 -15.83
N GLU A 124 40.76 18.11 -15.45
CA GLU A 124 41.45 16.88 -15.02
C GLU A 124 40.87 16.32 -13.73
N ASN A 125 40.49 17.20 -12.80
CA ASN A 125 39.88 16.82 -11.53
C ASN A 125 38.47 16.23 -11.70
N LEU A 126 37.79 16.48 -12.83
CA LEU A 126 36.50 15.86 -13.13
C LEU A 126 36.61 14.35 -13.37
N GLY A 127 37.77 13.87 -13.84
CA GLY A 127 38.03 12.45 -14.05
C GLY A 127 37.10 11.79 -15.07
N ASP A 128 36.68 10.56 -14.77
CA ASP A 128 35.73 9.80 -15.59
C ASP A 128 34.29 10.30 -15.37
N LEU A 129 33.66 10.77 -16.45
CA LEU A 129 32.29 11.28 -16.42
C LEU A 129 31.21 10.22 -16.73
N SER A 130 31.57 8.95 -16.93
CA SER A 130 30.63 7.88 -17.27
C SER A 130 29.45 7.79 -16.28
N ASP A 131 29.70 8.01 -14.99
CA ASP A 131 28.66 8.04 -13.96
C ASP A 131 27.68 9.22 -14.12
N TYR A 132 28.18 10.40 -14.53
CA TYR A 132 27.34 11.57 -14.80
C TYR A 132 26.52 11.38 -16.08
N GLU A 133 27.13 10.79 -17.11
CA GLU A 133 26.43 10.45 -18.34
C GLU A 133 25.28 9.47 -18.06
N GLN A 134 25.56 8.44 -17.25
CA GLN A 134 24.57 7.47 -16.82
C GLN A 134 23.44 8.14 -16.00
N PHE A 135 23.78 9.02 -15.08
CA PHE A 135 22.81 9.82 -14.34
C PHE A 135 21.90 10.63 -15.28
N MET A 136 22.47 11.37 -16.23
CA MET A 136 21.71 12.18 -17.19
C MET A 136 20.78 11.33 -18.05
N SER A 137 21.21 10.11 -18.41
CA SER A 137 20.38 9.14 -19.15
C SER A 137 19.18 8.61 -18.36
N ASN A 138 19.19 8.78 -17.03
CA ASN A 138 18.14 8.38 -16.11
C ASN A 138 17.39 9.59 -15.51
N PHE A 139 17.71 10.80 -15.93
CA PHE A 139 17.13 12.05 -15.43
C PHE A 139 15.92 12.50 -16.26
N TYR A 140 14.84 12.85 -15.57
CA TYR A 140 13.58 13.32 -16.13
C TYR A 140 13.27 14.71 -15.60
N PHE A 141 12.91 15.61 -16.52
CA PHE A 141 12.39 16.92 -16.19
C PHE A 141 10.88 16.93 -16.44
N CYS A 142 10.11 17.16 -15.38
CA CYS A 142 8.67 17.37 -15.43
C CYS A 142 8.39 18.86 -15.21
N ILE A 143 7.95 19.54 -16.26
CA ILE A 143 7.76 21.00 -16.31
C ILE A 143 6.28 21.34 -16.46
N GLU A 144 5.90 22.58 -16.15
CA GLU A 144 4.52 23.06 -16.28
C GLU A 144 3.51 22.13 -15.59
N GLN A 145 3.93 21.54 -14.47
CA GLN A 145 3.05 20.69 -13.70
C GLN A 145 1.88 21.49 -13.19
N VAL A 146 0.77 20.80 -12.99
CA VAL A 146 -0.50 21.47 -12.74
C VAL A 146 -0.42 22.29 -11.46
N PRO A 147 -1.10 23.46 -11.40
CA PRO A 147 -1.23 24.22 -10.17
C PRO A 147 -1.58 23.34 -8.97
N GLU A 148 -0.99 23.67 -7.83
CA GLU A 148 -1.19 23.01 -6.53
C GLU A 148 -2.68 22.78 -6.23
N SER A 149 -3.54 23.74 -6.52
CA SER A 149 -4.99 23.63 -6.33
C SER A 149 -5.64 22.46 -7.06
N ARG A 150 -5.11 22.03 -8.23
CA ARG A 150 -5.63 20.83 -8.90
C ARG A 150 -5.00 19.56 -8.33
N LEU A 151 -3.75 19.60 -7.89
CA LEU A 151 -3.14 18.47 -7.17
C LEU A 151 -3.94 18.20 -5.89
N ASP A 152 -4.32 19.24 -5.16
CA ASP A 152 -5.21 19.15 -4.01
C ASP A 152 -6.55 18.51 -4.37
N ASN A 153 -7.14 18.91 -5.49
CA ASN A 153 -8.38 18.31 -5.97
C ASN A 153 -8.21 16.84 -6.38
N LEU A 154 -7.06 16.46 -6.94
CA LEU A 154 -6.74 15.07 -7.25
C LEU A 154 -6.58 14.25 -5.96
N ILE A 155 -5.80 14.74 -5.00
CA ILE A 155 -5.64 14.08 -3.69
C ILE A 155 -6.98 13.94 -2.99
N LYS A 156 -7.79 15.01 -2.94
CA LYS A 156 -9.15 14.97 -2.38
C LYS A 156 -10.02 13.94 -3.09
N ARG A 157 -9.95 13.87 -4.41
CA ARG A 157 -10.72 12.89 -5.19
C ARG A 157 -10.29 11.46 -4.88
N GLU A 158 -8.99 11.18 -4.82
CA GLU A 158 -8.47 9.87 -4.44
C GLU A 158 -8.86 9.52 -3.00
N LEU A 159 -8.76 10.46 -2.07
CA LEU A 159 -9.22 10.25 -0.69
C LEU A 159 -10.74 10.00 -0.63
N VAL A 160 -11.56 10.71 -1.39
CA VAL A 160 -13.00 10.40 -1.50
C VAL A 160 -13.23 9.00 -2.06
N ILE A 161 -12.45 8.60 -3.07
CA ILE A 161 -12.54 7.26 -3.67
C ILE A 161 -12.17 6.16 -2.67
N LEU A 162 -11.20 6.41 -1.80
CA LEU A 162 -10.67 5.42 -0.84
C LEU A 162 -11.41 5.42 0.51
N CYS A 163 -11.83 6.60 0.97
CA CYS A 163 -12.32 6.84 2.32
C CYS A 163 -13.81 7.24 2.35
N GLY A 164 -14.45 7.34 1.18
CA GLY A 164 -15.82 7.83 0.98
C GLY A 164 -15.98 9.35 1.14
N GLU A 165 -15.02 10.03 1.77
CA GLU A 165 -15.13 11.43 2.20
C GLU A 165 -13.80 12.19 2.04
N SER A 166 -13.88 13.50 1.84
CA SER A 166 -12.71 14.38 1.75
C SER A 166 -12.23 14.91 3.11
N ARG A 167 -12.88 14.55 4.23
CA ARG A 167 -12.55 15.09 5.57
C ARG A 167 -11.09 14.81 5.96
N MET A 168 -10.59 13.65 5.53
CA MET A 168 -9.23 13.18 5.83
C MET A 168 -8.15 13.96 5.07
N TYR A 169 -8.52 14.82 4.12
CA TYR A 169 -7.54 15.59 3.36
C TYR A 169 -6.74 16.56 4.24
N ALA A 170 -7.38 17.22 5.21
CA ALA A 170 -6.69 18.12 6.11
C ALA A 170 -5.67 17.38 6.99
N GLU A 171 -6.05 16.20 7.51
CA GLU A 171 -5.18 15.34 8.30
C GLU A 171 -4.03 14.76 7.48
N PHE A 172 -4.31 14.30 6.25
CA PHE A 172 -3.30 13.84 5.31
C PHE A 172 -2.27 14.92 5.02
N LEU A 173 -2.73 16.13 4.67
CA LEU A 173 -1.85 17.24 4.33
C LEU A 173 -1.01 17.68 5.54
N ALA A 174 -1.62 17.77 6.72
CA ALA A 174 -0.90 18.07 7.96
C ALA A 174 0.16 17.00 8.27
N GLY A 175 -0.17 15.72 8.08
CA GLY A 175 0.75 14.61 8.24
C GLY A 175 1.95 14.68 7.29
N VAL A 176 1.69 14.95 6.00
CA VAL A 176 2.74 15.12 4.98
C VAL A 176 3.62 16.33 5.28
N GLN A 177 3.03 17.47 5.65
CA GLN A 177 3.79 18.68 6.01
C GLN A 177 4.65 18.47 7.25
N ASN A 178 4.11 17.82 8.28
CA ASN A 178 4.85 17.47 9.48
C ASN A 178 6.00 16.51 9.18
N TRP A 179 5.76 15.47 8.36
CA TRP A 179 6.81 14.56 7.88
C TRP A 179 7.91 15.33 7.14
N TRP A 180 7.55 16.21 6.21
CA TRP A 180 8.49 17.01 5.43
C TRP A 180 9.39 17.89 6.30
N GLN A 181 8.83 18.46 7.38
CA GLN A 181 9.57 19.36 8.27
C GLN A 181 10.46 18.63 9.29
N ASN A 182 10.02 17.45 9.75
CA ASN A 182 10.58 16.84 10.97
C ASN A 182 11.13 15.43 10.79
N SER A 183 10.98 14.79 9.63
CA SER A 183 11.44 13.42 9.41
C SER A 183 12.85 13.35 8.84
N HIS A 184 13.63 12.38 9.35
CA HIS A 184 14.90 11.97 8.76
C HIS A 184 14.77 10.73 7.86
N TYR A 185 13.55 10.20 7.69
CA TYR A 185 13.25 8.99 6.93
C TYR A 185 12.29 9.25 5.77
N TYR A 186 12.28 8.36 4.78
CA TYR A 186 11.41 8.41 3.61
C TYR A 186 9.91 8.29 3.95
N LEU A 187 9.05 8.93 3.15
CA LEU A 187 7.60 8.78 3.25
C LEU A 187 7.19 7.42 2.67
N THR A 188 6.64 6.55 3.52
CA THR A 188 6.19 5.20 3.13
C THR A 188 4.74 4.97 3.53
N GLU A 189 4.12 3.88 3.02
CA GLU A 189 2.77 3.47 3.41
C GLU A 189 2.63 3.08 4.89
N HIS A 190 3.74 2.97 5.63
CA HIS A 190 3.73 2.59 7.04
C HIS A 190 3.77 3.79 8.00
N ILE A 191 3.71 5.03 7.48
CA ILE A 191 3.83 6.23 8.32
C ILE A 191 2.61 6.40 9.26
N PRO A 192 2.81 6.75 10.55
CA PRO A 192 1.75 6.75 11.57
C PRO A 192 0.47 7.52 11.21
N PHE A 193 0.58 8.70 10.59
CA PHE A 193 -0.61 9.48 10.24
C PHE A 193 -1.46 8.80 9.16
N TRP A 194 -0.82 8.13 8.20
CA TRP A 194 -1.54 7.38 7.17
C TRP A 194 -2.21 6.14 7.78
N LYS A 195 -1.52 5.50 8.74
CA LYS A 195 -2.09 4.40 9.54
C LYS A 195 -3.41 4.80 10.20
N ALA A 196 -3.42 5.96 10.85
CA ALA A 196 -4.59 6.48 11.56
C ALA A 196 -5.74 6.76 10.60
N ILE A 197 -5.46 7.42 9.46
CA ILE A 197 -6.48 7.69 8.43
C ILE A 197 -7.13 6.39 7.94
N LEU A 198 -6.32 5.37 7.64
CA LEU A 198 -6.85 4.08 7.19
C LEU A 198 -7.67 3.38 8.27
N GLN A 199 -7.21 3.40 9.52
CA GLN A 199 -7.96 2.83 10.65
C GLN A 199 -9.33 3.50 10.81
N ASP A 200 -9.40 4.83 10.71
CA ASP A 200 -10.65 5.58 10.75
C ASP A 200 -11.60 5.23 9.60
N CYS A 201 -11.08 4.84 8.44
CA CYS A 201 -11.91 4.40 7.32
C CYS A 201 -12.48 3.01 7.56
N VAL A 202 -11.66 2.11 8.10
CA VAL A 202 -12.05 0.74 8.41
C VAL A 202 -13.12 0.70 9.49
N THR A 203 -12.96 1.48 10.57
CA THR A 203 -13.94 1.52 11.67
C THR A 203 -15.34 1.97 11.25
N LYS A 204 -15.49 2.66 10.12
CA LYS A 204 -16.81 3.00 9.55
C LYS A 204 -17.59 1.79 9.04
N PHE A 205 -16.88 0.78 8.57
CA PHE A 205 -17.47 -0.42 7.97
C PHE A 205 -17.35 -1.64 8.87
N SER A 206 -16.36 -1.63 9.77
CA SER A 206 -16.02 -2.84 10.51
C SER A 206 -16.95 -3.09 11.68
N HIS A 207 -17.39 -4.34 11.76
CA HIS A 207 -18.08 -4.86 12.92
C HIS A 207 -17.03 -5.38 13.90
N THR A 208 -16.81 -4.68 15.00
CA THR A 208 -16.02 -5.20 16.12
C THR A 208 -16.93 -6.04 17.01
N SER A 209 -16.48 -7.25 17.38
CA SER A 209 -17.24 -8.05 18.32
C SER A 209 -17.31 -7.32 19.67
N GLU A 210 -18.52 -7.02 20.15
CA GLU A 210 -18.73 -6.40 21.47
C GLU A 210 -18.51 -7.40 22.63
N LEU A 211 -18.23 -8.66 22.31
CA LEU A 211 -18.06 -9.74 23.28
C LEU A 211 -16.69 -9.65 23.95
N SER A 212 -16.69 -9.46 25.27
CA SER A 212 -15.47 -9.43 26.11
C SER A 212 -14.96 -10.83 26.47
N LEU A 213 -15.09 -11.81 25.57
CA LEU A 213 -14.60 -13.18 25.77
C LEU A 213 -13.22 -13.34 25.14
N LYS A 214 -12.43 -14.30 25.63
CA LYS A 214 -11.13 -14.69 25.08
C LYS A 214 -11.09 -16.19 24.86
N PHE A 215 -10.66 -16.58 23.67
CA PHE A 215 -10.34 -17.96 23.36
C PHE A 215 -8.94 -18.33 23.86
N THR A 216 -8.74 -19.62 24.17
CA THR A 216 -7.42 -20.13 24.55
C THR A 216 -6.44 -20.04 23.39
N GLU A 217 -5.14 -19.90 23.69
CA GLU A 217 -4.08 -19.81 22.69
C GLU A 217 -4.06 -21.03 21.75
N THR A 218 -4.35 -22.22 22.28
CA THR A 218 -4.46 -23.46 21.48
C THR A 218 -5.53 -23.36 20.39
N GLU A 219 -6.69 -22.78 20.71
CA GLU A 219 -7.77 -22.59 19.75
C GLU A 219 -7.43 -21.49 18.73
N LEU A 220 -6.80 -20.40 19.18
CA LEU A 220 -6.35 -19.34 18.29
C LEU A 220 -5.31 -19.84 17.29
N ASP A 221 -4.34 -20.65 17.73
CA ASP A 221 -3.32 -21.25 16.86
C ASP A 221 -3.89 -22.31 15.91
N ALA A 222 -4.94 -23.04 16.33
CA ALA A 222 -5.66 -23.94 15.44
C ALA A 222 -6.29 -23.17 14.26
N VAL A 223 -6.88 -21.99 14.51
CA VAL A 223 -7.42 -21.13 13.45
C VAL A 223 -6.30 -20.62 12.52
N LYS A 224 -5.17 -20.15 13.07
CA LYS A 224 -4.01 -19.74 12.24
C LYS A 224 -3.56 -20.88 11.33
N THR A 225 -3.42 -22.08 11.89
CA THR A 225 -2.97 -23.26 11.16
C THR A 225 -3.92 -23.63 10.02
N LYS A 226 -5.24 -23.58 10.27
CA LYS A 226 -6.27 -23.78 9.23
C LYS A 226 -6.14 -22.75 8.09
N ILE A 227 -5.84 -21.50 8.41
CA ILE A 227 -5.77 -20.39 7.45
C ILE A 227 -4.40 -20.29 6.77
N THR A 228 -3.38 -20.97 7.27
CA THR A 228 -2.09 -21.13 6.57
C THR A 228 -2.07 -22.25 5.53
N SER A 229 -3.17 -22.99 5.38
CA SER A 229 -3.32 -23.99 4.32
C SER A 229 -3.40 -23.36 2.93
N ASP A 230 -3.02 -24.10 1.89
CA ASP A 230 -3.03 -23.63 0.50
C ASP A 230 -4.41 -23.06 0.11
N GLY A 231 -4.44 -21.83 -0.38
CA GLY A 231 -5.65 -21.14 -0.82
C GLY A 231 -5.69 -19.68 -0.37
N ASN A 232 -6.73 -18.96 -0.78
CA ASN A 232 -6.99 -17.58 -0.39
C ASN A 232 -8.48 -17.29 -0.08
N VAL A 233 -9.28 -18.37 0.02
CA VAL A 233 -10.72 -18.32 0.34
C VAL A 233 -10.98 -19.39 1.39
N TRP A 234 -11.34 -18.97 2.60
CA TRP A 234 -11.73 -19.89 3.69
C TRP A 234 -13.16 -19.60 4.13
N HIS A 235 -13.88 -20.65 4.48
CA HIS A 235 -15.26 -20.59 4.91
C HIS A 235 -15.43 -21.33 6.23
N PHE A 236 -15.75 -20.58 7.28
CA PHE A 236 -16.07 -21.10 8.60
C PHE A 236 -17.60 -21.23 8.69
N VAL A 237 -18.06 -22.48 8.71
CA VAL A 237 -19.46 -22.81 8.95
C VAL A 237 -19.65 -22.94 10.45
N SER A 238 -20.50 -22.09 11.02
CA SER A 238 -20.69 -21.97 12.45
C SER A 238 -22.16 -21.89 12.82
N SER A 239 -22.53 -22.54 13.91
CA SER A 239 -23.84 -22.37 14.54
C SER A 239 -23.99 -21.01 15.23
N CYS A 240 -22.89 -20.28 15.47
CA CYS A 240 -22.87 -18.96 16.06
C CYS A 240 -21.79 -18.08 15.41
N PRO A 241 -22.12 -17.38 14.29
CA PRO A 241 -21.19 -16.53 13.57
C PRO A 241 -20.46 -15.52 14.47
N SER A 242 -21.13 -14.93 15.47
CA SER A 242 -20.53 -13.94 16.38
C SER A 242 -19.33 -14.46 17.16
N LEU A 243 -19.38 -15.71 17.65
CA LEU A 243 -18.27 -16.31 18.39
C LEU A 243 -17.13 -16.74 17.46
N SER A 244 -17.45 -17.25 16.28
CA SER A 244 -16.46 -17.56 15.25
C SER A 244 -15.76 -16.29 14.75
N CYS A 245 -16.49 -15.18 14.62
CA CYS A 245 -15.92 -13.87 14.30
C CYS A 245 -14.90 -13.45 15.34
N LEU A 246 -15.30 -13.49 16.63
CA LEU A 246 -14.38 -13.16 17.73
C LEU A 246 -13.13 -14.06 17.72
N LYS A 247 -13.30 -15.37 17.47
CA LYS A 247 -12.19 -16.34 17.40
C LYS A 247 -11.22 -15.99 16.26
N VAL A 248 -11.74 -15.68 15.08
CA VAL A 248 -10.95 -15.29 13.90
C VAL A 248 -10.27 -13.92 14.11
N GLU A 249 -10.97 -12.96 14.69
CA GLU A 249 -10.44 -11.63 15.04
C GLU A 249 -9.23 -11.74 15.97
N GLN A 250 -9.37 -12.48 17.07
CA GLN A 250 -8.31 -12.70 18.06
C GLN A 250 -7.12 -13.50 17.49
N SER A 251 -7.39 -14.42 16.57
CA SER A 251 -6.37 -15.28 15.97
C SER A 251 -5.46 -14.54 15.00
N LEU A 252 -6.04 -13.66 14.17
CA LEU A 252 -5.34 -13.05 13.03
C LEU A 252 -5.11 -11.54 13.15
N ASP A 253 -5.54 -10.91 14.25
CA ASP A 253 -5.56 -9.45 14.42
C ASP A 253 -6.28 -8.75 13.26
N ILE A 254 -7.46 -9.29 12.90
CA ILE A 254 -8.25 -8.81 11.76
C ILE A 254 -8.62 -7.34 11.96
N LYS A 255 -8.36 -6.54 10.92
CA LYS A 255 -8.79 -5.14 10.90
C LYS A 255 -10.08 -4.94 10.13
N LEU A 256 -10.31 -5.70 9.06
CA LEU A 256 -11.43 -5.50 8.14
C LEU A 256 -12.42 -6.67 8.20
N MET A 257 -13.36 -6.58 9.13
CA MET A 257 -14.47 -7.52 9.30
C MET A 257 -15.80 -6.83 9.03
N ILE A 258 -16.60 -7.31 8.10
CA ILE A 258 -17.80 -6.62 7.61
C ILE A 258 -18.94 -7.62 7.45
N ASP A 259 -20.16 -7.22 7.75
CA ASP A 259 -21.33 -8.04 7.46
C ASP A 259 -21.63 -8.08 5.94
N VAL A 260 -22.30 -9.15 5.50
CA VAL A 260 -22.62 -9.35 4.07
C VAL A 260 -23.43 -8.20 3.48
N ASP A 261 -24.32 -7.56 4.24
CA ASP A 261 -25.22 -6.53 3.70
C ASP A 261 -24.51 -5.19 3.52
N THR A 262 -23.68 -4.79 4.48
CA THR A 262 -22.76 -3.66 4.33
C THR A 262 -21.81 -3.90 3.16
N LEU A 263 -21.30 -5.13 2.99
CA LEU A 263 -20.48 -5.48 1.83
C LEU A 263 -21.26 -5.27 0.53
N LYS A 264 -22.49 -5.78 0.40
CA LYS A 264 -23.31 -5.59 -0.82
C LYS A 264 -23.56 -4.12 -1.13
N GLU A 265 -23.91 -3.32 -0.12
CA GLU A 265 -24.26 -1.91 -0.30
C GLU A 265 -23.05 -1.09 -0.72
N LYS A 266 -21.87 -1.36 -0.12
CA LYS A 266 -20.68 -0.50 -0.24
C LYS A 266 -19.47 -1.22 -0.82
N TYR A 267 -19.69 -2.27 -1.62
CA TYR A 267 -18.61 -3.14 -2.07
C TYR A 267 -17.49 -2.40 -2.81
N GLN A 268 -17.79 -1.35 -3.58
CA GLN A 268 -16.76 -0.60 -4.31
C GLN A 268 -15.77 0.11 -3.38
N GLU A 269 -16.25 0.67 -2.28
CA GLU A 269 -15.42 1.35 -1.28
C GLU A 269 -14.62 0.31 -0.48
N ILE A 270 -15.28 -0.76 -0.06
CA ILE A 270 -14.68 -1.84 0.73
C ILE A 270 -13.58 -2.57 -0.06
N LEU A 271 -13.85 -2.94 -1.32
CA LEU A 271 -12.84 -3.59 -2.15
C LEU A 271 -11.64 -2.69 -2.39
N LYS A 272 -11.84 -1.39 -2.63
CA LYS A 272 -10.71 -0.45 -2.75
C LYS A 272 -9.90 -0.39 -1.47
N LEU A 273 -10.55 -0.26 -0.31
CA LEU A 273 -9.91 -0.24 1.00
C LEU A 273 -9.12 -1.53 1.25
N TRP A 274 -9.74 -2.69 1.04
CA TRP A 274 -9.08 -3.99 1.15
C TRP A 274 -7.88 -4.11 0.21
N LEU A 275 -7.96 -3.54 -0.99
CA LEU A 275 -6.91 -3.57 -1.99
C LEU A 275 -5.76 -2.58 -1.73
N LEU A 276 -5.84 -1.71 -0.73
CA LEU A 276 -4.78 -0.77 -0.37
C LEU A 276 -3.61 -1.50 0.28
N GLY A 277 -2.52 -1.62 -0.48
CA GLY A 277 -1.20 -2.03 0.01
C GLY A 277 -1.18 -3.38 0.74
N SER A 278 -0.19 -3.51 1.64
CA SER A 278 0.03 -4.67 2.52
C SER A 278 -0.82 -4.64 3.81
N TRP A 279 -1.66 -3.62 3.96
CA TRP A 279 -2.37 -3.28 5.18
C TRP A 279 -3.51 -4.24 5.53
N PHE A 280 -4.24 -4.67 4.50
CA PHE A 280 -5.41 -5.54 4.66
C PHE A 280 -5.19 -6.81 3.86
N ASN A 281 -4.61 -7.83 4.48
CA ASN A 281 -4.40 -9.13 3.83
C ASN A 281 -5.67 -9.99 3.89
N PHE A 282 -6.53 -9.75 4.88
CA PHE A 282 -7.76 -10.48 5.11
C PHE A 282 -8.96 -9.53 5.02
N LEU A 283 -9.97 -9.93 4.26
CA LEU A 283 -11.33 -9.42 4.33
C LEU A 283 -12.18 -10.51 4.99
N VAL A 284 -12.72 -10.23 6.18
CA VAL A 284 -13.65 -11.16 6.84
C VAL A 284 -15.07 -10.72 6.54
N VAL A 285 -15.88 -11.62 6.00
CA VAL A 285 -17.28 -11.38 5.64
C VAL A 285 -18.17 -12.24 6.53
N VAL A 286 -19.10 -11.58 7.23
CA VAL A 286 -19.96 -12.21 8.24
C VAL A 286 -21.40 -12.24 7.77
N GLU A 287 -21.97 -13.43 7.70
CA GLU A 287 -23.39 -13.63 7.41
C GLU A 287 -24.17 -13.77 8.72
N ASN A 288 -24.94 -12.73 9.05
CA ASN A 288 -25.75 -12.69 10.27
C ASN A 288 -27.16 -13.28 10.09
N GLU A 289 -27.71 -13.26 8.88
CA GLU A 289 -29.05 -13.79 8.56
C GLU A 289 -28.95 -15.08 7.74
N CYS A 290 -29.87 -16.02 7.95
CA CYS A 290 -29.82 -17.38 7.38
C CYS A 290 -29.85 -17.48 5.84
N ILE A 291 -30.05 -16.39 5.10
CA ILE A 291 -30.22 -16.43 3.64
C ILE A 291 -29.68 -15.14 3.01
N SER A 292 -28.37 -14.95 3.02
CA SER A 292 -27.73 -13.86 2.29
C SER A 292 -26.89 -14.43 1.13
N SER A 293 -27.00 -13.81 -0.04
CA SER A 293 -26.25 -14.22 -1.23
C SER A 293 -25.54 -13.03 -1.85
N PHE A 294 -24.36 -13.22 -2.43
CA PHE A 294 -23.70 -12.15 -3.16
C PHE A 294 -24.42 -11.85 -4.46
N SER A 295 -24.48 -10.56 -4.81
CA SER A 295 -24.91 -10.17 -6.15
C SER A 295 -23.92 -10.67 -7.19
N GLU A 296 -24.39 -10.96 -8.40
CA GLU A 296 -23.53 -11.41 -9.50
C GLU A 296 -22.38 -10.43 -9.80
N GLN A 297 -22.62 -9.14 -9.62
CA GLN A 297 -21.61 -8.10 -9.80
C GLN A 297 -20.53 -8.17 -8.72
N LEU A 298 -20.92 -8.23 -7.44
CA LEU A 298 -19.99 -8.38 -6.32
C LEU A 298 -19.16 -9.65 -6.48
N LEU A 299 -19.82 -10.76 -6.79
CA LEU A 299 -19.18 -12.06 -6.98
C LEU A 299 -18.14 -12.03 -8.12
N ALA A 300 -18.47 -11.40 -9.25
CA ALA A 300 -17.55 -11.24 -10.37
C ALA A 300 -16.32 -10.40 -10.00
N GLU A 301 -16.52 -9.30 -9.28
CA GLU A 301 -15.42 -8.41 -8.85
C GLU A 301 -14.52 -9.07 -7.79
N LEU A 302 -15.11 -9.74 -6.80
CA LEU A 302 -14.38 -10.54 -5.80
C LEU A 302 -13.53 -11.62 -6.46
N THR A 303 -14.13 -12.41 -7.36
CA THR A 303 -13.44 -13.47 -8.08
C THR A 303 -12.27 -12.91 -8.90
N SER A 304 -12.51 -11.84 -9.67
CA SER A 304 -11.45 -11.22 -10.46
C SER A 304 -10.32 -10.67 -9.57
N THR A 305 -10.66 -10.16 -8.39
CA THR A 305 -9.69 -9.62 -7.43
C THR A 305 -8.82 -10.73 -6.84
N LEU A 306 -9.43 -11.80 -6.34
CA LEU A 306 -8.73 -12.95 -5.74
C LEU A 306 -7.81 -13.66 -6.74
N LEU A 307 -8.23 -13.77 -8.01
CA LEU A 307 -7.41 -14.37 -9.07
C LEU A 307 -6.24 -13.48 -9.51
N SER A 308 -6.42 -12.14 -9.49
CA SER A 308 -5.37 -11.20 -9.90
C SER A 308 -4.39 -10.83 -8.77
N LYS A 309 -4.79 -11.02 -7.51
CA LYS A 309 -3.99 -10.68 -6.33
C LYS A 309 -3.97 -11.86 -5.34
N PRO A 310 -3.09 -12.85 -5.55
CA PRO A 310 -3.06 -14.07 -4.73
C PRO A 310 -2.69 -13.81 -3.26
N GLN A 311 -2.06 -12.68 -2.94
CA GLN A 311 -1.75 -12.26 -1.57
C GLN A 311 -2.97 -11.75 -0.78
N LYS A 312 -4.09 -11.49 -1.45
CA LYS A 312 -5.33 -11.03 -0.82
C LYS A 312 -6.21 -12.23 -0.53
N ASN A 313 -6.75 -12.26 0.68
CA ASN A 313 -7.53 -13.39 1.15
C ASN A 313 -8.87 -12.98 1.74
N ILE A 314 -9.85 -13.86 1.57
CA ILE A 314 -11.19 -13.69 2.12
C ILE A 314 -11.51 -14.82 3.09
N ILE A 315 -12.10 -14.46 4.22
CA ILE A 315 -12.65 -15.41 5.20
C ILE A 315 -14.14 -15.15 5.28
N ILE A 316 -14.94 -16.20 5.15
CA ILE A 316 -16.39 -16.14 5.19
C ILE A 316 -16.82 -16.86 6.45
N ILE A 317 -17.68 -16.24 7.24
CA ILE A 317 -18.22 -16.82 8.46
C ILE A 317 -19.73 -16.82 8.32
N SER A 318 -20.35 -17.99 8.30
CA SER A 318 -21.79 -18.12 8.08
C SER A 318 -22.41 -19.30 8.81
N GLY A 319 -23.74 -19.32 8.81
CA GLY A 319 -24.52 -20.50 9.18
C GLY A 319 -24.36 -21.67 8.20
N PRO A 320 -24.83 -22.87 8.59
CA PRO A 320 -24.78 -24.10 7.78
C PRO A 320 -25.60 -24.02 6.49
N ASP A 321 -26.66 -23.20 6.47
CA ASP A 321 -27.57 -23.07 5.32
C ASP A 321 -27.13 -22.02 4.29
N SER A 322 -25.91 -21.48 4.41
CA SER A 322 -25.40 -20.43 3.52
C SER A 322 -25.16 -20.90 2.08
N GLU A 323 -25.63 -20.11 1.11
CA GLU A 323 -25.38 -20.34 -0.32
C GLU A 323 -24.07 -19.71 -0.82
N ILE A 324 -23.41 -18.87 -0.01
CA ILE A 324 -22.24 -18.09 -0.44
C ILE A 324 -21.11 -18.99 -0.96
N LYS A 325 -20.90 -20.14 -0.31
CA LYS A 325 -19.93 -21.15 -0.75
C LYS A 325 -20.21 -21.61 -2.17
N LEU A 326 -21.45 -22.04 -2.45
CA LEU A 326 -21.85 -22.54 -3.75
C LEU A 326 -21.66 -21.48 -4.84
N GLN A 327 -21.95 -20.21 -4.52
CA GLN A 327 -21.71 -19.10 -5.44
C GLN A 327 -20.23 -18.94 -5.79
N LEU A 328 -19.32 -19.00 -4.81
CA LEU A 328 -17.88 -18.88 -5.06
C LEU A 328 -17.30 -20.08 -5.81
N GLU A 329 -17.72 -21.30 -5.46
CA GLU A 329 -17.30 -22.52 -6.16
C GLU A 329 -17.80 -22.53 -7.62
N SER A 330 -18.99 -21.99 -7.90
CA SER A 330 -19.52 -21.84 -9.27
C SER A 330 -18.61 -20.98 -10.17
N ARG A 331 -17.80 -20.10 -9.57
CA ARG A 331 -16.82 -19.24 -10.23
C ARG A 331 -15.42 -19.84 -10.27
N LYS A 332 -15.27 -21.13 -9.94
CA LYS A 332 -14.00 -21.89 -9.94
C LYS A 332 -12.99 -21.42 -8.89
N LEU A 333 -13.45 -20.77 -7.82
CA LEU A 333 -12.62 -20.52 -6.64
C LEU A 333 -12.57 -21.79 -5.79
N VAL A 334 -11.39 -22.11 -5.27
CA VAL A 334 -11.21 -23.20 -4.30
C VAL A 334 -11.55 -22.64 -2.92
N VAL A 335 -12.62 -23.14 -2.31
CA VAL A 335 -13.08 -22.71 -0.99
C VAL A 335 -12.72 -23.77 0.04
N ASN A 336 -11.86 -23.40 0.99
CA ASN A 336 -11.49 -24.28 2.10
C ASN A 336 -12.52 -24.14 3.23
N VAL A 337 -13.29 -25.21 3.47
CA VAL A 337 -14.39 -25.19 4.45
C VAL A 337 -13.96 -25.79 5.77
N PHE A 338 -14.32 -25.11 6.86
CA PHE A 338 -14.10 -25.58 8.22
C PHE A 338 -15.40 -25.47 9.02
N GLU A 339 -15.75 -26.53 9.72
CA GLU A 339 -16.78 -26.47 10.76
C GLU A 339 -16.16 -25.86 12.02
N ASP A 340 -16.87 -24.90 12.60
CA ASP A 340 -16.52 -24.24 13.87
C ASP A 340 -17.66 -24.38 14.86
N ASP A 341 -17.64 -25.48 15.59
CA ASP A 341 -18.54 -25.72 16.70
C ASP A 341 -17.94 -25.15 17.99
N PHE A 342 -18.71 -24.28 18.64
CA PHE A 342 -18.32 -23.69 19.91
C PHE A 342 -18.43 -24.71 21.04
N ASN A 343 -17.42 -24.72 21.90
CA ASN A 343 -17.45 -25.39 23.19
C ASN A 343 -16.92 -24.43 24.26
N LEU A 344 -17.56 -24.38 25.43
CA LEU A 344 -17.16 -23.47 26.50
C LEU A 344 -15.70 -23.67 26.95
N ALA A 345 -15.18 -24.90 26.88
CA ALA A 345 -13.79 -25.21 27.21
C ALA A 345 -12.76 -24.57 26.26
N GLN A 346 -13.19 -24.06 25.09
CA GLN A 346 -12.34 -23.33 24.14
C GLN A 346 -11.99 -21.93 24.65
N LEU A 347 -12.75 -21.38 25.59
CA LEU A 347 -12.50 -20.08 26.21
C LEU A 347 -11.42 -20.18 27.29
N ASP A 348 -10.74 -19.07 27.57
CA ASP A 348 -9.85 -19.01 28.73
C ASP A 348 -10.62 -19.09 30.05
N LEU A 349 -9.91 -19.38 31.15
CA LEU A 349 -10.53 -19.60 32.45
C LEU A 349 -11.33 -18.38 32.94
N GLU A 350 -10.85 -17.17 32.66
CA GLU A 350 -11.51 -15.92 33.04
C GLU A 350 -12.85 -15.77 32.31
N SER A 351 -12.86 -15.99 31.00
CA SER A 351 -14.05 -15.91 30.15
C SER A 351 -15.05 -17.03 30.49
N GLN A 352 -14.57 -18.26 30.75
CA GLN A 352 -15.42 -19.35 31.23
C GLN A 352 -16.12 -18.96 32.53
N ASN A 353 -15.36 -18.46 33.51
CA ASN A 353 -15.94 -18.02 34.78
C ASN A 353 -16.93 -16.88 34.56
N SER A 354 -16.62 -15.89 33.72
CA SER A 354 -17.52 -14.78 33.42
C SER A 354 -18.88 -15.27 32.91
N VAL A 355 -18.90 -16.25 32.00
CA VAL A 355 -20.15 -16.84 31.48
C VAL A 355 -20.87 -17.64 32.57
N LEU A 356 -20.13 -18.41 33.36
CA LEU A 356 -20.69 -19.31 34.38
C LEU A 356 -21.21 -18.56 35.62
N GLU A 357 -20.71 -17.36 35.90
CA GLU A 357 -21.18 -16.49 36.99
C GLU A 357 -22.45 -15.71 36.63
N CYS A 358 -22.83 -15.66 35.36
CA CYS A 358 -24.06 -14.95 34.98
C CYS A 358 -25.30 -15.65 35.52
N ASP A 359 -26.23 -14.83 36.03
CA ASP A 359 -27.51 -15.30 36.52
C ASP A 359 -28.42 -15.72 35.36
N VAL A 360 -29.04 -16.88 35.52
CA VAL A 360 -30.04 -17.42 34.61
C VAL A 360 -31.30 -17.72 35.39
N MET A 361 -32.46 -17.51 34.78
CA MET A 361 -33.72 -17.87 35.40
C MET A 361 -33.91 -19.39 35.30
N PHE A 362 -33.88 -20.09 36.43
CA PHE A 362 -34.11 -21.52 36.53
C PHE A 362 -35.25 -21.79 37.50
N GLN A 363 -36.33 -22.41 37.01
CA GLN A 363 -37.53 -22.72 37.81
C GLN A 363 -38.10 -21.49 38.58
N GLY A 364 -38.04 -20.31 37.97
CA GLY A 364 -38.55 -19.06 38.57
C GLY A 364 -37.59 -18.38 39.56
N HIS A 365 -36.38 -18.88 39.73
CA HIS A 365 -35.33 -18.28 40.54
C HIS A 365 -34.14 -17.85 39.68
N ASN A 366 -33.56 -16.69 39.96
CA ASN A 366 -32.29 -16.29 39.34
C ASN A 366 -31.14 -16.95 40.10
N LEU A 367 -30.37 -17.76 39.40
CA LEU A 367 -29.21 -18.45 39.95
C LEU A 367 -28.05 -18.37 38.96
N PRO A 368 -26.79 -18.27 39.44
CA PRO A 368 -25.63 -18.37 38.57
C PRO A 368 -25.59 -19.69 37.80
N LEU A 369 -25.22 -19.65 36.52
CA LEU A 369 -25.18 -20.83 35.64
C LEU A 369 -24.32 -21.96 36.22
N LYS A 370 -23.22 -21.63 36.92
CA LYS A 370 -22.34 -22.58 37.63
C LYS A 370 -23.07 -23.43 38.67
N CYS A 371 -24.22 -22.99 39.19
CA CYS A 371 -25.00 -23.72 40.18
C CYS A 371 -25.84 -24.86 39.57
N LEU A 372 -25.99 -24.88 38.23
CA LEU A 372 -26.82 -25.87 37.55
C LEU A 372 -26.11 -27.21 37.28
N GLY A 373 -24.79 -27.28 37.49
CA GLY A 373 -24.03 -28.51 37.24
C GLY A 373 -22.56 -28.42 37.61
N THR A 374 -21.82 -29.50 37.38
CA THR A 374 -20.35 -29.48 37.50
C THR A 374 -19.73 -28.75 36.32
N THR A 375 -18.52 -28.20 36.48
CA THR A 375 -17.81 -27.50 35.39
C THR A 375 -17.69 -28.36 34.12
N ALA A 376 -17.35 -29.64 34.24
CA ALA A 376 -17.26 -30.54 33.09
C ALA A 376 -18.61 -30.78 32.40
N ALA A 377 -19.70 -30.89 33.17
CA ALA A 377 -21.04 -31.03 32.60
C ALA A 377 -21.45 -29.75 31.87
N LEU A 378 -21.21 -28.58 32.48
CA LEU A 378 -21.54 -27.27 31.90
C LEU A 378 -20.69 -26.97 30.66
N GLN A 379 -19.42 -27.36 30.63
CA GLN A 379 -18.58 -27.21 29.44
C GLN A 379 -19.13 -27.96 28.22
N THR A 380 -19.87 -29.04 28.45
CA THR A 380 -20.49 -29.84 27.38
C THR A 380 -21.91 -29.36 27.06
N ALA A 381 -22.66 -28.91 28.08
CA ALA A 381 -24.07 -28.57 27.95
C ALA A 381 -24.33 -27.13 27.48
N VAL A 382 -23.42 -26.20 27.80
CA VAL A 382 -23.58 -24.78 27.45
C VAL A 382 -23.25 -24.60 25.96
N THR A 383 -24.27 -24.33 25.17
CA THR A 383 -24.13 -24.11 23.73
C THR A 383 -23.72 -22.67 23.41
N ALA A 384 -23.30 -22.44 22.17
CA ALA A 384 -23.00 -21.10 21.64
C ALA A 384 -24.16 -20.11 21.87
N ALA A 385 -25.40 -20.55 21.60
CA ALA A 385 -26.60 -19.75 21.79
C ALA A 385 -26.80 -19.36 23.26
N ASN A 386 -26.58 -20.31 24.19
CA ASN A 386 -26.64 -20.01 25.62
C ASN A 386 -25.63 -18.92 26.00
N VAL A 387 -24.40 -18.97 25.50
CA VAL A 387 -23.38 -17.96 25.80
C VAL A 387 -23.81 -16.57 25.33
N ILE A 388 -24.30 -16.46 24.09
CA ILE A 388 -24.78 -15.17 23.54
C ILE A 388 -26.01 -14.66 24.31
N GLU A 389 -26.96 -15.53 24.64
CA GLU A 389 -28.16 -15.16 25.40
C GLU A 389 -27.84 -14.71 26.83
N VAL A 390 -26.86 -15.37 27.47
CA VAL A 390 -26.39 -15.02 28.81
C VAL A 390 -25.71 -13.65 28.80
N LEU A 391 -24.78 -13.43 27.87
CA LEU A 391 -24.05 -12.16 27.77
C LEU A 391 -24.93 -10.99 27.34
N SER A 392 -26.02 -11.26 26.61
CA SER A 392 -27.02 -10.26 26.25
C SER A 392 -28.11 -10.06 27.33
N GLY A 393 -28.06 -10.81 28.44
CA GLY A 393 -28.99 -10.70 29.56
C GLY A 393 -30.39 -11.27 29.30
N LYS A 394 -30.52 -12.22 28.35
CA LYS A 394 -31.79 -12.74 27.84
C LYS A 394 -32.04 -14.23 28.12
N LEU A 395 -31.09 -14.99 28.69
CA LEU A 395 -31.26 -16.43 28.87
C LEU A 395 -32.31 -16.77 29.96
N THR A 396 -33.33 -17.54 29.57
CA THR A 396 -34.25 -18.23 30.49
C THR A 396 -34.09 -19.75 30.33
N VAL A 397 -33.81 -20.46 31.42
CA VAL A 397 -33.64 -21.93 31.42
C VAL A 397 -34.94 -22.57 31.92
N GLY A 398 -35.64 -23.24 31.01
CA GLY A 398 -36.93 -23.90 31.26
C GLY A 398 -36.85 -25.17 32.10
#